data_AF-A0A517SES2-F1
#
_entry.id   AF-A0A517SES2-F1
#
_cell.length_a   1.000
_cell.length_b   1.000
_cell.length_c   1.000
_cell.angle_alpha   90.00
_cell.angle_beta   90.00
_cell.angle_gamma   90.00
#
_symmetry.space_group_name_H-M   'P 1'
#
loop_
_entity.id
_entity.type
_entity.pdbx_description
1 polymer ?
#
loop_
_entity_poly.entity_id
_entity_poly.type
_entity_poly.pdbx_seq_one_letter_code
_entity_poly.pdbx_strand_id
1 'polypeptide(L)'
;MALLLLLVLPLFLVVAACQAVLVAGIEFVIWIAWLPRGKDILLVYSNSPHWQEFFEREMLPRLAGRVVTLNWSERKSWINQMTMTSLTFRLLAGSRDFNPIAFHFRPFRMHATYRFLQPIRAWRKSGSRTELDALMARFAAETGV
;
A
#
# COMPACT_ATOMS: atom_id res chain seq x y z
N MET A 1 27.92 -13.00 23.44
CA MET A 1 26.52 -12.70 23.06
C MET A 1 26.04 -11.35 23.59
N ALA A 2 26.18 -11.03 24.88
CA ALA A 2 25.76 -9.74 25.46
C ALA A 2 26.48 -8.51 24.88
N LEU A 3 27.80 -8.56 24.65
CA LEU A 3 28.56 -7.46 24.06
C LEU A 3 28.15 -7.14 22.61
N LEU A 4 27.79 -8.18 21.84
CA LEU A 4 27.29 -8.03 20.47
C LEU A 4 25.92 -7.34 20.45
N LEU A 5 25.03 -7.71 21.38
CA LEU A 5 23.73 -7.04 21.53
C LEU A 5 23.89 -5.57 21.90
N LEU A 6 24.85 -5.24 22.75
CA LEU A 6 25.13 -3.86 23.17
C LEU A 6 25.57 -2.95 22.00
N LEU A 7 26.22 -3.52 20.99
CA LEU A 7 26.64 -2.83 19.77
C LEU A 7 25.55 -2.79 18.69
N VAL A 8 24.83 -3.89 18.49
CA VAL A 8 23.82 -4.02 17.42
C VAL A 8 22.53 -3.27 17.77
N LEU A 9 22.13 -3.27 19.04
CA LEU A 9 20.89 -2.62 19.49
C LEU A 9 20.84 -1.12 19.17
N PRO A 10 21.85 -0.29 19.52
CA PRO A 10 21.82 1.13 19.19
C PRO A 10 21.76 1.37 17.68
N LEU A 11 22.48 0.58 16.87
CA LEU A 11 22.38 0.68 15.41
C LEU A 11 20.97 0.33 14.89
N PHE A 12 20.38 -0.73 15.42
CA PHE A 12 19.00 -1.11 15.09
C PHE A 12 18.00 0.00 15.45
N LEU A 13 18.14 0.60 16.64
CA LEU A 13 17.30 1.72 17.08
C LEU A 13 17.45 2.95 16.18
N VAL A 14 18.67 3.29 15.76
CA VAL A 14 18.92 4.39 14.81
C VAL A 14 18.24 4.09 13.47
N VAL A 15 18.38 2.88 12.94
CA VAL A 15 17.72 2.50 11.67
C VAL A 15 16.19 2.56 11.80
N ALA A 16 15.64 2.05 12.90
CA ALA A 16 14.20 2.08 13.16
C ALA A 16 13.68 3.53 13.30
N ALA A 17 14.42 4.39 14.01
CA ALA A 17 14.08 5.81 14.15
C ALA A 17 14.12 6.54 12.80
N CYS A 18 15.19 6.33 12.01
CA CYS A 18 15.28 6.87 10.65
C CYS A 18 14.10 6.41 9.77
N GLN A 19 13.74 5.13 9.84
CA GLN A 19 12.59 4.61 9.10
C GLN A 19 11.27 5.25 9.56
N ALA A 20 11.07 5.41 10.87
CA ALA A 20 9.88 6.07 11.41
C ALA A 20 9.78 7.53 10.95
N VAL A 21 10.89 8.26 10.93
CA VAL A 21 10.95 9.65 10.43
C VAL A 21 10.61 9.71 8.94
N LEU A 22 11.14 8.80 8.12
CA LEU A 22 10.83 8.74 6.69
C LEU A 22 9.36 8.43 6.43
N VAL A 23 8.78 7.50 7.20
CA VAL A 23 7.34 7.16 7.11
C VAL A 23 6.47 8.33 7.53
N ALA A 24 6.78 8.98 8.65
CA ALA A 24 6.05 10.17 9.10
C ALA A 24 6.18 11.33 8.09
N GLY A 25 7.36 11.51 7.51
CA GLY A 25 7.61 12.52 6.48
C GLY A 25 6.79 12.27 5.21
N ILE A 26 6.76 11.04 4.69
CA ILE A 26 5.98 10.75 3.46
C ILE A 26 4.47 10.86 3.71
N GLU A 27 4.00 10.46 4.89
CA GLU A 27 2.60 10.63 5.32
C GLU A 27 2.20 12.10 5.37
N PHE A 28 3.04 12.94 6.00
CA PHE A 28 2.82 14.37 6.04
C PHE A 28 2.78 14.99 4.63
N VAL A 29 3.70 14.59 3.75
CA VAL A 29 3.71 15.02 2.34
C VAL A 29 2.43 14.61 1.63
N ILE A 30 1.91 13.40 1.85
CA ILE A 30 0.64 12.96 1.29
C ILE A 30 -0.54 13.79 1.83
N TRP A 31 -0.53 14.12 3.12
CA TRP A 31 -1.59 14.96 3.70
C TRP A 31 -1.68 16.34 3.08
N ILE A 32 -0.55 16.94 2.69
CA ILE A 32 -0.54 18.28 2.07
C ILE A 32 -0.65 18.23 0.55
N ALA A 33 -0.20 17.16 -0.11
CA ALA A 33 -0.13 17.10 -1.56
C ALA A 33 -1.31 16.34 -2.19
N TRP A 34 -1.80 15.29 -1.55
CA TRP A 34 -2.82 14.40 -2.13
C TRP A 34 -4.20 14.64 -1.55
N LEU A 35 -4.33 14.69 -0.23
CA LEU A 35 -5.64 14.83 0.42
C LEU A 35 -6.40 16.10 -0.05
N PRO A 36 -5.78 17.29 -0.22
CA PRO A 36 -6.49 18.48 -0.70
C PRO A 36 -6.97 18.35 -2.16
N ARG A 37 -6.38 17.42 -2.93
CA ARG A 37 -6.80 17.09 -4.31
C ARG A 37 -7.85 15.97 -4.34
N GLY A 38 -8.39 15.59 -3.18
CA GLY A 38 -9.30 14.46 -3.05
C GLY A 38 -8.65 13.10 -3.29
N LYS A 39 -7.32 13.03 -3.32
CA LYS A 39 -6.57 11.79 -3.52
C LYS A 39 -6.19 11.23 -2.15
N ASP A 40 -6.80 10.13 -1.74
CA ASP A 40 -6.55 9.55 -0.42
C ASP A 40 -6.27 8.05 -0.48
N ILE A 41 -6.22 7.47 -1.68
CA ILE A 41 -5.92 6.05 -1.86
C ILE A 41 -4.74 5.87 -2.82
N LEU A 42 -3.72 5.13 -2.38
CA LEU A 42 -2.71 4.57 -3.27
C LEU A 42 -3.03 3.10 -3.52
N LEU A 43 -3.34 2.76 -4.77
CA LEU A 43 -3.56 1.38 -5.19
C LEU A 43 -2.38 0.90 -6.03
N VAL A 44 -1.76 -0.20 -5.59
CA VAL A 44 -0.67 -0.85 -6.31
C VAL A 44 -1.10 -2.25 -6.72
N TYR A 45 -1.08 -2.51 -8.02
CA TYR A 45 -1.39 -3.81 -8.60
C TYR A 45 -0.45 -4.09 -9.79
N SER A 46 -0.59 -5.23 -10.46
CA SER A 46 0.19 -5.58 -11.66
C SER A 46 -0.69 -6.10 -12.77
N ASN A 47 -0.14 -6.18 -13.98
CA ASN A 47 -0.75 -6.83 -15.16
C ASN A 47 -0.80 -8.36 -15.04
N SER A 48 -1.32 -8.89 -13.92
CA SER A 48 -1.49 -10.32 -13.71
C SER A 48 -2.92 -10.72 -14.11
N PRO A 49 -3.11 -11.75 -14.94
CA PRO A 49 -4.45 -12.22 -15.30
C PRO A 49 -5.25 -12.70 -14.10
N HIS A 50 -4.60 -13.02 -12.97
CA HIS A 50 -5.28 -13.50 -11.77
C HIS A 50 -6.11 -12.42 -11.07
N TRP A 51 -5.76 -11.14 -11.22
CA TRP A 51 -6.40 -10.05 -10.48
C TRP A 51 -6.58 -8.75 -11.24
N GLN A 52 -5.88 -8.54 -12.36
CA GLN A 52 -5.98 -7.31 -13.14
C GLN A 52 -7.42 -6.96 -13.48
N GLU A 53 -8.19 -7.94 -13.97
CA GLU A 53 -9.60 -7.74 -14.32
C GLU A 53 -10.44 -7.27 -13.13
N PHE A 54 -10.22 -7.86 -11.93
CA PHE A 54 -10.90 -7.44 -10.71
C PHE A 54 -10.60 -5.97 -10.38
N PHE A 55 -9.33 -5.55 -10.42
CA PHE A 55 -9.00 -4.16 -10.13
C PHE A 55 -9.56 -3.20 -11.18
N GLU A 56 -9.46 -3.53 -12.47
CA GLU A 56 -9.89 -2.65 -13.55
C GLU A 56 -11.40 -2.55 -13.68
N ARG A 57 -12.14 -3.64 -13.45
CA ARG A 57 -13.60 -3.68 -13.62
C ARG A 57 -14.38 -3.42 -12.36
N GLU A 58 -13.86 -3.82 -11.19
CA GLU A 58 -14.61 -3.72 -9.93
C GLU A 58 -14.05 -2.62 -9.03
N MET A 59 -12.73 -2.54 -8.84
CA MET A 59 -12.15 -1.63 -7.85
C MET A 59 -11.97 -0.20 -8.37
N LEU A 60 -11.23 -0.02 -9.46
CA LEU A 60 -10.90 1.31 -10.00
C LEU A 60 -12.14 2.18 -10.28
N PRO A 61 -13.25 1.66 -10.83
CA PRO A 61 -14.45 2.47 -11.04
C PRO A 61 -15.05 3.02 -9.74
N ARG A 62 -15.01 2.26 -8.64
CA ARG A 62 -15.49 2.71 -7.32
C ARG A 62 -14.58 3.77 -6.71
N LEU A 63 -13.29 3.71 -7.03
CA LEU A 63 -12.28 4.63 -6.50
C LEU A 63 -12.04 5.86 -7.37
N ALA A 64 -12.83 6.03 -8.44
CA ALA A 64 -12.64 7.07 -9.43
C ALA A 64 -12.54 8.46 -8.78
N GLY A 65 -11.57 9.24 -9.22
CA GLY A 65 -11.30 10.56 -8.66
C GLY A 65 -10.47 10.55 -7.36
N ARG A 66 -10.47 9.47 -6.57
CA ARG A 66 -9.78 9.37 -5.27
C ARG A 66 -8.48 8.58 -5.26
N VAL A 67 -8.31 7.71 -6.25
CA VAL A 67 -7.14 6.83 -6.33
C VAL A 67 -5.97 7.47 -7.10
N VAL A 68 -4.77 7.18 -6.61
CA VAL A 68 -3.50 7.21 -7.34
C VAL A 68 -3.09 5.76 -7.56
N THR A 69 -2.82 5.38 -8.81
CA THR A 69 -2.47 4.01 -9.17
C THR A 69 -0.98 3.85 -9.42
N LEU A 70 -0.48 2.64 -9.18
CA LEU A 70 0.90 2.30 -9.44
C LEU A 70 0.98 0.84 -9.96
N ASN A 71 1.50 0.65 -11.18
CA ASN A 71 1.55 -0.67 -11.81
C ASN A 71 2.90 -1.38 -11.60
N TRP A 72 2.95 -2.37 -10.71
CA TRP A 72 4.16 -3.12 -10.36
C TRP A 72 4.84 -3.82 -11.55
N SER A 73 4.11 -4.12 -12.62
CA SER A 73 4.73 -4.62 -13.86
C SER A 73 5.69 -3.62 -14.49
N GLU A 74 5.46 -2.32 -14.27
CA GLU A 74 6.26 -1.21 -14.80
C GLU A 74 7.39 -0.77 -13.86
N ARG A 75 7.61 -1.46 -12.73
CA ARG A 75 8.56 -1.03 -11.67
C ARG A 75 9.97 -0.67 -12.12
N LYS A 76 10.44 -1.18 -13.26
CA LYS A 76 11.74 -0.83 -13.84
C LYS A 76 11.80 0.66 -14.22
N SER A 77 10.71 1.25 -14.71
CA SER A 77 10.67 2.68 -15.06
C SER A 77 10.69 3.58 -13.83
N TRP A 78 10.17 3.10 -12.69
CA TRP A 78 10.10 3.90 -11.46
C TRP A 78 11.46 4.25 -10.89
N ILE A 79 12.46 3.38 -11.07
CA ILE A 79 13.83 3.62 -10.59
C ILE A 79 14.38 4.91 -11.20
N ASN A 80 14.07 5.17 -12.47
CA ASN A 80 14.58 6.33 -13.19
C ASN A 80 13.79 7.61 -12.89
N GLN A 81 12.56 7.49 -12.37
CA GLN A 81 11.65 8.62 -12.20
C GLN A 81 11.51 9.08 -10.74
N MET A 82 11.89 8.25 -9.76
CA MET A 82 11.80 8.51 -8.31
C MET A 82 10.58 9.35 -7.90
N THR A 83 9.39 8.96 -8.37
CA THR A 83 8.17 9.72 -8.12
C THR A 83 7.72 9.54 -6.68
N MET A 84 7.01 10.53 -6.14
CA MET A 84 6.43 10.47 -4.79
C MET A 84 5.56 9.22 -4.57
N THR A 85 4.80 8.80 -5.58
CA THR A 85 4.00 7.56 -5.55
C THR A 85 4.88 6.32 -5.35
N SER A 86 5.98 6.23 -6.10
CA SER A 86 6.91 5.09 -6.02
C SER A 86 7.67 5.06 -4.69
N LEU A 87 8.05 6.23 -4.15
CA LEU A 87 8.69 6.36 -2.85
C LEU A 87 7.74 5.96 -1.72
N THR A 88 6.49 6.42 -1.78
CA THR A 88 5.42 6.03 -0.84
C THR A 88 5.28 4.52 -0.80
N PHE A 89 5.15 3.87 -1.96
CA PHE A 89 5.06 2.42 -2.00
C PHE A 89 6.29 1.74 -1.37
N ARG A 90 7.52 2.19 -1.69
CA ARG A 90 8.75 1.59 -1.14
C ARG A 90 8.85 1.70 0.38
N LEU A 91 8.41 2.82 0.95
CA LEU A 91 8.46 3.06 2.39
C LEU A 91 7.36 2.29 3.14
N LEU A 92 6.16 2.17 2.56
CA LEU A 92 4.99 1.67 3.28
C LEU A 92 4.64 0.20 3.03
N ALA A 93 5.00 -0.36 1.87
CA ALA A 93 4.50 -1.68 1.46
C ALA A 93 5.03 -2.85 2.30
N GLY A 94 6.17 -2.68 2.97
CA GLY A 94 6.85 -3.76 3.68
C GLY A 94 7.34 -4.86 2.74
N SER A 95 7.68 -6.03 3.31
CA SER A 95 8.37 -7.12 2.58
C SER A 95 7.47 -8.28 2.13
N ARG A 96 6.21 -8.34 2.57
CA ARG A 96 5.29 -9.46 2.32
C ARG A 96 4.00 -8.99 1.68
N ASP A 97 3.40 -9.79 0.81
CA ASP A 97 2.07 -9.58 0.23
C ASP A 97 1.83 -8.12 -0.21
N PHE A 98 2.83 -7.54 -0.88
CA PHE A 98 2.85 -6.12 -1.25
C PHE A 98 2.24 -5.85 -2.64
N ASN A 99 1.81 -6.88 -3.35
CA ASN A 99 1.14 -6.75 -4.63
C ASN A 99 0.12 -7.89 -4.78
N PRO A 100 -1.19 -7.58 -4.89
CA PRO A 100 -1.78 -6.24 -4.88
C PRO A 100 -1.99 -5.68 -3.46
N ILE A 101 -1.89 -4.36 -3.32
CA ILE A 101 -2.05 -3.64 -2.05
C ILE A 101 -2.71 -2.28 -2.25
N ALA A 102 -3.51 -1.84 -1.28
CA ALA A 102 -4.01 -0.47 -1.21
C ALA A 102 -3.63 0.17 0.13
N PHE A 103 -3.30 1.46 0.09
CA PHE A 103 -3.14 2.30 1.25
C PHE A 103 -4.23 3.35 1.25
N HIS A 104 -4.88 3.55 2.40
CA HIS A 104 -5.86 4.61 2.61
C HIS A 104 -5.29 5.63 3.60
N PHE A 105 -5.10 6.86 3.15
CA PHE A 105 -4.51 7.95 3.90
C PHE A 105 -5.59 8.79 4.55
N ARG A 106 -5.40 9.13 5.83
CA ARG A 106 -6.33 9.94 6.60
C ARG A 106 -5.57 11.06 7.29
N PRO A 107 -6.11 12.29 7.33
CA PRO A 107 -5.42 13.40 7.97
C PRO A 107 -5.19 13.08 9.45
N PHE A 108 -3.97 13.33 9.94
CA PHE A 108 -3.57 13.13 11.34
C PHE A 108 -3.68 11.69 11.84
N ARG A 109 -3.77 10.71 10.94
CA ARG A 109 -3.84 9.28 11.27
C ARG A 109 -2.93 8.49 10.36
N MET A 110 -2.35 7.42 10.91
CA MET A 110 -1.59 6.49 10.09
C MET A 110 -2.47 5.84 9.03
N HIS A 111 -1.89 5.64 7.85
CA HIS A 111 -2.56 4.98 6.76
C HIS A 111 -3.08 3.60 7.17
N ALA A 112 -4.23 3.21 6.63
CA ALA A 112 -4.67 1.82 6.67
C ALA A 112 -4.10 1.06 5.47
N THR A 113 -3.73 -0.20 5.67
CA THR A 113 -3.16 -1.06 4.62
C THR A 113 -4.09 -2.24 4.33
N TYR A 114 -4.37 -2.49 3.05
CA TYR A 114 -5.22 -3.58 2.58
C TYR A 114 -4.43 -4.44 1.59
N ARG A 115 -4.18 -5.70 1.93
CA ARG A 115 -3.39 -6.64 1.12
C ARG A 115 -4.31 -7.65 0.47
N PHE A 116 -4.33 -7.68 -0.86
CA PHE A 116 -5.30 -8.48 -1.62
C PHE A 116 -4.74 -9.84 -2.06
N LEU A 117 -3.43 -10.05 -1.94
CA LEU A 117 -2.79 -11.26 -2.47
C LEU A 117 -3.37 -12.56 -1.87
N GLN A 118 -3.48 -12.65 -0.55
CA GLN A 118 -3.98 -13.87 0.10
C GLN A 118 -5.48 -14.10 -0.17
N PRO A 119 -6.38 -13.11 -0.01
CA PRO A 119 -7.79 -13.30 -0.33
C PRO A 119 -8.04 -13.69 -1.79
N ILE A 120 -7.30 -13.11 -2.73
CA ILE A 120 -7.41 -13.48 -4.15
C ILE A 120 -6.89 -14.90 -4.38
N ARG A 121 -5.77 -15.30 -3.76
CA ARG A 121 -5.27 -16.68 -3.85
C ARG A 121 -6.27 -17.68 -3.28
N ALA A 122 -6.85 -17.39 -2.12
CA ALA A 122 -7.88 -18.22 -1.50
C ALA A 122 -9.10 -18.37 -2.43
N TRP A 123 -9.54 -17.27 -3.04
CA TRP A 123 -10.60 -17.29 -4.04
C TRP A 123 -10.25 -18.15 -5.26
N ARG A 124 -9.08 -17.95 -5.87
CA ARG A 124 -8.67 -18.72 -7.04
C ARG A 124 -8.49 -20.21 -6.76
N LYS A 125 -8.18 -20.59 -5.51
CA LYS A 125 -8.04 -21.99 -5.09
C LYS A 125 -9.37 -22.65 -4.73
N SER A 126 -10.25 -21.95 -4.04
CA SER A 126 -11.50 -22.52 -3.49
C SER A 126 -12.75 -22.25 -4.33
N GLY A 127 -12.70 -21.25 -5.23
CA GLY A 127 -13.86 -20.71 -5.92
C GLY A 127 -14.69 -19.72 -5.08
N SER A 128 -14.45 -19.63 -3.76
CA SER A 128 -15.21 -18.75 -2.87
C SER A 128 -14.58 -17.37 -2.70
N ARG A 129 -15.37 -16.30 -2.85
CA ARG A 129 -14.93 -14.91 -2.69
C ARG A 129 -15.02 -14.38 -1.26
N THR A 130 -15.45 -15.18 -0.28
CA THR A 130 -15.76 -14.72 1.08
C THR A 130 -14.67 -13.85 1.71
N GLU A 131 -13.40 -14.26 1.66
CA GLU A 131 -12.29 -13.48 2.23
C GLU A 131 -12.05 -12.17 1.48
N LEU A 132 -12.18 -12.20 0.16
CA LEU A 132 -12.02 -11.02 -0.69
C LEU A 132 -13.15 -10.03 -0.43
N ASP A 133 -14.39 -10.51 -0.36
CA ASP A 133 -15.57 -9.68 -0.13
C ASP A 133 -15.56 -9.10 1.30
N ALA A 134 -15.10 -9.85 2.30
CA ALA A 134 -14.89 -9.32 3.65
C ALA A 134 -13.81 -8.23 3.69
N LEU A 135 -12.70 -8.40 2.97
CA LEU A 135 -11.67 -7.37 2.84
C LEU A 135 -12.23 -6.12 2.14
N MET A 136 -13.00 -6.32 1.07
CA MET A 136 -13.65 -5.24 0.32
C MET A 136 -14.68 -4.50 1.17
N ALA A 137 -15.47 -5.19 1.99
CA ALA A 137 -16.42 -4.58 2.91
C ALA A 137 -15.71 -3.71 3.96
N ARG A 138 -14.58 -4.19 4.52
CA ARG A 138 -13.78 -3.38 5.45
C ARG A 138 -13.17 -2.16 4.76
N PHE A 139 -12.63 -2.35 3.55
CA PHE A 139 -12.07 -1.26 2.77
C PHE A 139 -13.13 -0.20 2.47
N ALA A 140 -14.30 -0.60 1.98
CA ALA A 140 -15.47 0.24 1.73
C ALA A 140 -15.91 1.02 2.98
N ALA A 141 -16.05 0.33 4.12
CA ALA A 141 -16.46 0.95 5.38
C ALA A 141 -15.49 2.05 5.85
N GLU A 142 -14.18 1.87 5.63
CA GLU A 142 -13.19 2.86 6.04
C GLU A 142 -12.99 3.99 5.04
N THR A 143 -13.20 3.73 3.75
CA THR A 143 -12.96 4.70 2.67
C THR A 143 -14.22 5.44 2.22
N GLY A 144 -15.41 4.90 2.48
CA GLY A 144 -16.70 5.46 2.06
C GLY A 144 -17.01 5.28 0.57
N VAL A 145 -16.57 4.16 -0.02
CA VAL A 145 -16.77 3.76 -1.43
C VAL A 145 -17.34 2.36 -1.55
#